data_AF-A0A6A3N0Y0-F1
#
_entry.id   AF-A0A6A3N0Y0-F1
#
_cell.length_a   1.000
_cell.length_b   1.000
_cell.length_c   1.000
_cell.angle_alpha   90.00
_cell.angle_beta   90.00
_cell.angle_gamma   90.00
#
_symmetry.space_group_name_H-M   'P 1'
#
loop_
_entity.id
_entity.type
_entity.pdbx_description
1 polymer ?
#
loop_
_entity_poly.entity_id
_entity_poly.type
_entity_poly.pdbx_seq_one_letter_code
_entity_poly.pdbx_strand_id
1 'polypeptide(L)'
;MKAIRWDYNQGVHMLLTGSSGQSDRIVRRDQETAQEAELMASRVVKDYQTYMGGVNVHYQLRLQRYSLQMARRYKKYYKSLFLGLIDLTNINAFILFNWRRFTDGKSKISHVEFLKHLHLE
;
A
#
# COMPACT_ATOMS: atom_id res chain seq x y z
N MET A 1 25.25 2.30 11.08
CA MET A 1 24.26 3.20 10.46
C MET A 1 24.90 3.82 9.23
N LYS A 2 24.23 3.84 8.08
CA LYS A 2 24.73 4.42 6.82
C LYS A 2 23.76 5.50 6.36
N ALA A 3 24.29 6.57 5.78
CA ALA A 3 23.53 7.61 5.13
C ALA A 3 23.88 7.61 3.64
N ILE A 4 22.87 7.68 2.78
CA ILE A 4 23.05 7.83 1.34
C ILE A 4 22.31 9.08 0.85
N ARG A 5 22.87 9.70 -0.18
CA ARG A 5 22.19 10.74 -0.95
C ARG A 5 21.84 10.16 -2.31
N TRP A 6 20.58 10.29 -2.69
CA TRP A 6 20.06 9.92 -4.00
C TRP A 6 19.66 11.19 -4.75
N ASP A 7 20.38 11.50 -5.82
CA ASP A 7 20.09 12.64 -6.67
C ASP A 7 19.15 12.21 -7.80
N TYR A 8 17.89 12.61 -7.70
CA TYR A 8 16.85 12.30 -8.67
C TYR A 8 16.48 13.53 -9.51
N ASN A 9 15.67 14.41 -8.94
CA ASN A 9 15.39 15.77 -9.44
C ASN A 9 15.83 16.82 -8.40
N GLN A 10 15.75 16.41 -7.14
CA GLN A 10 16.36 17.06 -5.97
C GLN A 10 17.09 15.98 -5.17
N GLY A 11 18.06 16.39 -4.35
CA GLY A 11 18.81 15.47 -3.49
C GLY A 11 17.95 14.92 -2.36
N VAL A 12 17.76 13.61 -2.31
CA VAL A 12 17.04 12.89 -1.25
C VAL A 12 18.04 12.20 -0.34
N HIS A 13 17.96 12.44 0.96
CA HIS A 13 18.82 11.79 1.95
C HIS A 13 18.09 10.62 2.64
N MET A 14 18.72 9.45 2.70
CA MET A 14 18.16 8.25 3.33
C MET A 14 19.10 7.71 4.41
N LEU A 15 18.53 7.32 5.55
CA LEU A 15 19.23 6.72 6.68
C LEU A 15 18.89 5.25 6.81
N LEU A 16 19.89 4.42 7.10
CA LEU A 16 19.80 2.97 7.00
C LEU A 16 20.57 2.27 8.12
N THR A 17 19.99 1.20 8.66
CA THR A 17 20.61 0.38 9.71
C THR A 17 20.94 -1.04 9.28
N GLY A 18 20.58 -1.48 8.06
CA GLY A 18 20.82 -2.87 7.63
C GLY A 18 20.85 -3.15 6.11
N SER A 19 20.80 -2.13 5.24
CA SER A 19 20.79 -2.37 3.79
C SER A 19 22.18 -2.23 3.15
N SER A 20 22.44 -3.03 2.11
CA SER A 20 23.69 -3.02 1.36
C SER A 20 23.76 -1.83 0.41
N GLY A 21 24.90 -1.16 0.31
CA GLY A 21 25.14 -0.06 -0.64
C GLY A 21 25.35 -0.51 -2.09
N GLN A 22 25.02 -1.75 -2.44
CA GLN A 22 25.17 -2.27 -3.80
C GLN A 22 24.27 -1.51 -4.77
N SER A 23 24.71 -1.40 -6.02
CA SER A 23 23.92 -0.82 -7.11
C SER A 23 22.96 -1.89 -7.66
N ASP A 24 21.73 -1.50 -7.95
CA ASP A 24 20.68 -2.34 -8.50
C ASP A 24 19.83 -1.53 -9.49
N ARG A 25 19.07 -2.21 -10.34
CA ARG A 25 18.16 -1.59 -11.31
C ARG A 25 16.85 -1.23 -10.64
N ILE A 26 16.43 0.01 -10.81
CA ILE A 26 15.09 0.51 -10.48
C ILE A 26 14.34 0.83 -11.77
N VAL A 27 13.05 0.52 -11.79
CA VAL A 27 12.17 0.92 -12.89
C VAL A 27 11.48 2.22 -12.51
N ARG A 28 11.60 3.20 -13.38
CA ARG A 28 10.95 4.51 -13.27
C ARG A 28 10.00 4.68 -14.42
N ARG A 29 8.77 5.11 -14.13
CA ARG A 29 7.88 5.62 -15.18
C ARG A 29 8.16 7.10 -15.40
N ASP A 30 8.50 7.46 -16.63
CA ASP A 30 8.62 8.85 -17.03
C ASP A 30 7.24 9.51 -17.04
N GLN A 31 7.14 10.72 -16.48
CA GLN A 31 5.86 11.42 -16.34
C GLN A 31 5.39 12.06 -17.64
N GLU A 32 6.32 12.44 -18.52
CA GLU A 32 6.00 13.09 -19.79
C GLU A 32 5.71 12.06 -20.89
N THR A 33 6.56 11.03 -21.00
CA THR A 33 6.46 10.04 -22.08
C THR A 33 5.64 8.80 -21.69
N ALA A 34 5.27 8.67 -20.41
CA ALA A 34 4.62 7.49 -19.82
C ALA A 34 5.40 6.16 -19.99
N GLN A 35 6.64 6.21 -20.49
CA GLN A 35 7.52 5.07 -20.74
C GLN A 35 8.27 4.64 -19.47
N GLU A 36 8.59 3.36 -19.38
CA GLU A 36 9.40 2.81 -18.29
C GLU A 36 10.89 2.89 -18.67
N ALA A 37 11.66 3.59 -17.84
CA ALA A 37 13.10 3.69 -17.94
C ALA A 37 13.75 2.88 -16.80
N GLU A 38 14.71 2.02 -17.14
CA GLU A 38 15.57 1.37 -16.16
C GLU A 38 16.70 2.34 -15.76
N LEU A 39 16.80 2.64 -14.47
CA LEU A 39 17.86 3.46 -13.91
C LEU A 39 18.69 2.64 -12.91
N MET A 40 19.99 2.91 -12.86
CA MET A 40 20.85 2.34 -11.83
C MET A 40 20.72 3.19 -10.57
N ALA A 41 20.35 2.58 -9.45
CA ALA A 41 20.28 3.22 -8.14
C ALA A 41 20.82 2.29 -7.06
N SER A 42 21.06 2.81 -5.86
CA SER A 42 21.40 1.92 -4.74
C SER A 42 20.23 0.97 -4.44
N ARG A 43 20.52 -0.28 -4.11
CA ARG A 43 19.54 -1.29 -3.70
C ARG A 43 18.60 -0.79 -2.61
N VAL A 44 19.10 0.07 -1.74
CA VAL A 44 18.32 0.80 -0.73
C VAL A 44 17.11 1.52 -1.34
N VAL A 45 17.33 2.25 -2.43
CA VAL A 45 16.29 3.05 -3.07
C VAL A 45 15.22 2.13 -3.64
N LYS A 46 15.64 1.00 -4.21
CA LYS A 46 14.74 -0.05 -4.70
C LYS A 46 13.91 -0.67 -3.58
N ASP A 47 14.55 -1.06 -2.48
CA ASP A 47 13.88 -1.63 -1.31
C ASP A 47 12.86 -0.62 -0.75
N TYR A 48 13.28 0.64 -0.58
CA TYR A 48 12.41 1.71 -0.12
C TYR A 48 11.20 1.89 -1.05
N GLN A 49 11.41 2.04 -2.35
CA GLN A 49 10.33 2.20 -3.34
C GLN A 49 9.35 1.01 -3.31
N THR A 50 9.86 -0.21 -3.13
CA THR A 50 9.04 -1.43 -3.09
C THR A 50 8.17 -1.50 -1.83
N TYR A 51 8.72 -1.15 -0.66
CA TYR A 51 8.02 -1.35 0.61
C TYR A 51 7.27 -0.11 1.14
N MET A 52 7.64 1.11 0.74
CA MET A 52 7.02 2.35 1.21
C MET A 52 5.51 2.43 0.90
N GLY A 53 5.07 1.79 -0.19
CA GLY A 53 3.69 1.86 -0.66
C GLY A 53 2.64 1.15 0.21
N GLY A 54 3.05 0.28 1.15
CA GLY A 54 2.12 -0.60 1.86
C GLY A 54 0.98 0.14 2.58
N VAL A 55 1.30 1.21 3.32
CA VAL A 55 0.29 2.02 4.05
C VAL A 55 -0.63 2.76 3.08
N ASN A 56 -0.09 3.29 1.99
CA ASN A 56 -0.87 4.02 1.00
C ASN A 56 -1.83 3.10 0.25
N VAL A 57 -1.38 1.90 -0.15
CA VAL A 57 -2.23 0.89 -0.79
C VAL A 57 -3.36 0.46 0.15
N HIS A 58 -3.05 0.23 1.43
CA HIS A 58 -4.05 -0.11 2.43
C HIS A 58 -5.07 1.03 2.63
N TYR A 59 -4.60 2.28 2.69
CA TYR A 59 -5.46 3.48 2.79
C TYR A 59 -6.33 3.67 1.54
N GLN A 60 -5.81 3.42 0.34
CA GLN A 60 -6.56 3.45 -0.91
C GLN A 60 -7.68 2.41 -0.93
N LEU A 61 -7.41 1.17 -0.51
CA LEU A 61 -8.45 0.13 -0.38
C LEU A 61 -9.53 0.54 0.62
N ARG A 62 -9.13 1.20 1.73
CA ARG A 62 -10.07 1.68 2.76
C ARG A 62 -10.97 2.79 2.28
N LEU A 63 -10.40 3.77 1.59
CA LEU A 63 -11.12 4.98 1.17
C LEU A 63 -11.78 4.90 -0.20
N GLN A 64 -11.67 3.76 -0.87
CA GLN A 64 -12.38 3.50 -2.13
C GLN A 64 -13.90 3.37 -1.92
N ARG A 65 -14.61 2.98 -3.00
CA ARG A 65 -16.07 2.92 -3.19
C ARG A 65 -16.92 2.32 -2.05
N TYR A 66 -16.31 1.71 -1.03
CA TYR A 66 -16.98 1.02 0.07
C TYR A 66 -16.67 1.57 1.47
N SER A 67 -16.00 2.73 1.60
CA SER A 67 -15.74 3.33 2.91
C SER A 67 -17.03 3.80 3.59
N LEU A 68 -17.35 3.22 4.74
CA LEU A 68 -18.44 3.68 5.59
C LEU A 68 -18.15 5.08 6.13
N GLN A 69 -16.89 5.36 6.47
CA GLN A 69 -16.47 6.65 6.99
C GLN A 69 -16.74 7.79 5.99
N MET A 70 -16.54 7.55 4.69
CA MET A 70 -16.83 8.53 3.65
C MET A 70 -18.31 8.57 3.26
N ALA A 71 -19.02 7.44 3.35
CA ALA A 71 -20.43 7.34 2.99
C ALA A 71 -21.35 8.15 3.92
N ARG A 72 -20.97 8.33 5.20
CA ARG A 72 -21.82 9.03 6.17
C ARG A 72 -21.02 9.98 7.06
N ARG A 73 -21.28 11.29 6.91
CA ARG A 73 -20.75 12.32 7.80
C ARG A 73 -21.64 12.46 9.02
N TYR A 74 -21.05 12.31 10.20
CA TYR A 74 -21.71 12.56 11.47
C TYR A 74 -21.29 13.90 12.06
N LYS A 75 -22.22 14.57 12.76
CA LYS A 75 -21.94 15.83 13.50
C LYS A 75 -20.90 15.64 14.62
N LYS A 76 -20.81 14.45 15.21
CA LYS A 76 -19.87 14.13 16.30
C LYS A 76 -18.71 13.29 15.78
N TYR A 77 -17.47 13.72 16.07
CA TYR A 77 -16.23 13.14 15.51
C TYR A 77 -16.05 11.65 15.84
N TYR A 78 -16.39 11.22 17.05
CA TYR A 78 -16.17 9.84 17.49
C TYR A 78 -16.96 8.80 16.66
N LYS A 79 -18.11 9.20 16.09
CA LYS A 79 -18.89 8.31 15.21
C LYS A 79 -18.18 8.06 13.89
N SER A 80 -17.51 9.07 13.34
CA SER A 80 -16.66 8.93 12.15
C SER A 80 -15.44 8.08 12.45
N LEU A 81 -14.82 8.27 13.62
CA LEU A 81 -13.69 7.45 14.08
C LEU A 81 -14.08 5.96 14.19
N PHE A 82 -15.24 5.68 14.78
CA PHE A 82 -15.78 4.33 14.89
C PHE A 82 -16.01 3.67 13.52
N LEU A 83 -16.58 4.40 12.55
CA LEU A 83 -16.71 3.89 11.18
C LEU A 83 -15.35 3.62 10.53
N GLY A 84 -14.35 4.46 10.77
CA GLY A 84 -12.98 4.24 10.28
C GLY A 84 -12.34 2.97 10.85
N LEU A 85 -12.67 2.59 12.09
CA LEU A 85 -12.22 1.33 12.70
C LEU A 85 -12.93 0.11 12.11
N ILE A 86 -14.22 0.21 11.79
CA ILE A 86 -14.93 -0.85 11.07
C ILE A 86 -14.33 -1.04 9.67
N ASP A 87 -14.10 0.05 8.94
CA ASP A 87 -13.48 0.01 7.62
C ASP A 87 -12.08 -0.66 7.67
N LEU A 88 -11.28 -0.36 8.71
CA LEU A 88 -9.98 -1.01 8.96
C LEU A 88 -10.14 -2.51 9.24
N THR A 89 -11.12 -2.89 10.06
CA THR A 89 -11.37 -4.29 10.42
C THR A 89 -11.79 -5.11 9.19
N ASN A 90 -12.63 -4.55 8.32
CA ASN A 90 -13.08 -5.20 7.09
C ASN A 90 -11.91 -5.51 6.14
N ILE A 91 -10.95 -4.59 5.97
CA ILE A 91 -9.78 -4.84 5.12
C ILE A 91 -8.86 -5.87 5.72
N ASN A 92 -8.63 -5.83 7.04
CA ASN A 92 -7.83 -6.85 7.72
C ASN A 92 -8.47 -8.24 7.57
N ALA A 93 -9.79 -8.34 7.70
CA ALA A 93 -10.53 -9.57 7.46
C ALA A 93 -10.39 -10.03 6.00
N PHE A 94 -10.48 -9.13 5.03
CA PHE A 94 -10.26 -9.43 3.61
C PHE A 94 -8.85 -9.96 3.32
N ILE A 95 -7.81 -9.37 3.93
CA ILE A 95 -6.41 -9.83 3.80
C ILE A 95 -6.28 -11.23 4.36
N LEU A 96 -6.79 -11.48 5.57
CA LEU A 96 -6.72 -12.79 6.22
C LEU A 96 -7.48 -13.86 5.43
N PHE A 97 -8.66 -13.52 4.92
CA PHE A 97 -9.48 -14.42 4.12
C PHE A 97 -8.81 -14.81 2.81
N ASN A 98 -8.19 -13.86 2.11
CA ASN A 98 -7.41 -14.16 0.91
C ASN A 98 -6.13 -14.95 1.22
N TRP A 99 -5.49 -14.67 2.36
CA TRP A 99 -4.33 -15.44 2.79
C TRP A 99 -4.70 -16.91 3.03
N ARG A 100 -5.81 -17.19 3.72
CA ARG A 100 -6.33 -18.55 3.89
C ARG A 100 -6.70 -19.20 2.55
N ARG A 101 -7.31 -18.45 1.62
CA ARG A 101 -7.58 -19.00 0.28
C ARG A 101 -6.31 -19.36 -0.48
N PHE A 102 -5.28 -18.52 -0.36
CA PHE A 102 -3.99 -18.79 -0.97
C PHE A 102 -3.34 -20.05 -0.39
N THR A 103 -3.39 -20.25 0.93
CA THR A 103 -2.90 -21.49 1.55
C THR A 103 -3.69 -22.72 1.12
N ASP A 104 -4.98 -22.56 0.83
CA ASP A 104 -5.85 -23.62 0.29
C ASP A 104 -5.70 -23.84 -1.23
N GLY A 105 -4.81 -23.10 -1.91
CA GLY A 105 -4.62 -23.17 -3.37
C GLY A 105 -5.77 -22.57 -4.20
N LYS A 106 -6.67 -21.81 -3.57
CA LYS A 106 -7.81 -21.14 -4.23
C LYS A 106 -7.41 -19.77 -4.77
N SER A 107 -8.09 -19.32 -5.82
CA SER A 107 -7.88 -17.99 -6.38
C SER A 107 -8.29 -16.87 -5.41
N LYS A 108 -7.60 -15.73 -5.53
CA LYS A 108 -7.93 -14.51 -4.79
C LYS A 108 -9.32 -14.03 -5.17
N ILE A 109 -10.11 -13.61 -4.18
CA ILE A 109 -11.45 -13.04 -4.38
C ILE A 109 -11.37 -11.51 -4.45
N SER A 110 -12.25 -10.89 -5.23
CA SER A 110 -12.35 -9.44 -5.32
C SER A 110 -12.90 -8.83 -4.01
N HIS A 111 -12.54 -7.59 -3.71
CA HIS A 111 -13.04 -6.91 -2.50
C HIS A 111 -14.58 -6.84 -2.46
N VAL A 112 -15.22 -6.69 -3.62
CA VAL A 112 -16.68 -6.60 -3.75
C VAL A 112 -17.36 -7.92 -3.42
N GLU A 113 -16.84 -9.03 -3.92
CA GLU A 113 -17.37 -10.37 -3.62
C GLU A 113 -17.19 -10.73 -2.15
N PHE A 114 -16.06 -10.35 -1.55
CA PHE A 114 -15.87 -10.51 -0.10
C PHE A 114 -16.91 -9.74 0.70
N LEU A 115 -17.16 -8.48 0.37
CA LEU A 115 -18.18 -7.67 1.05
C LEU A 115 -19.60 -8.23 0.84
N LYS A 116 -19.90 -8.81 -0.33
CA LYS A 116 -21.18 -9.50 -0.56
C LYS A 116 -21.33 -10.74 0.32
N HIS A 117 -20.28 -11.55 0.46
CA HIS A 117 -20.29 -12.69 1.38
C HIS A 117 -20.47 -12.23 2.83
N LEU A 118 -19.76 -11.18 3.25
CA LEU A 118 -19.87 -10.62 4.59
C LEU A 118 -21.26 -10.05 4.90
N HIS A 119 -21.99 -9.56 3.89
CA HIS A 119 -23.34 -9.02 4.07
C HIS A 119 -24.42 -10.10 4.14
N LEU A 120 -24.17 -11.29 3.58
CA LEU A 120 -25.12 -12.39 3.55
C LEU A 120 -25.05 -13.26 4.82
N GLU A 121 -23.98 -13.15 5.61
CA GLU A 121 -23.86 -13.71 6.96
C GLU A 121 -24.56 -12.81 8.00
#